data_AF-A0ABD6EGP8-F1
#
_entry.id   AF-A0ABD6EGP8-F1
#
_cell.length_a   1.000
_cell.length_b   1.000
_cell.length_c   1.000
_cell.angle_alpha   90.00
_cell.angle_beta   90.00
_cell.angle_gamma   90.00
#
_symmetry.space_group_name_H-M   'P 1'
#
loop_
_entity.id
_entity.type
_entity.pdbx_description
1 polymer ?
#
loop_
_entity_poly.entity_id
_entity_poly.type
_entity_poly.pdbx_seq_one_letter_code
_entity_poly.pdbx_strand_id
1 'polypeptide(L)' 'MAQQKAQFQSQHQAAIAKLSPAARKADAELLAVANNPSLTQIERTQKLKAIFDSLPPSVVKELQQGP' A
#
# COMPACT_ATOMS: atom_id res chain seq x y z
N MET A 1 7.81 -15.34 -13.78
CA MET A 1 6.61 -15.19 -12.91
C MET A 1 6.30 -13.70 -12.66
N ALA A 2 5.92 -12.95 -13.70
CA ALA A 2 5.62 -11.50 -13.59
C ALA A 2 4.10 -11.17 -13.57
N GLN A 3 3.25 -12.19 -13.75
CA GLN A 3 1.81 -12.01 -13.98
C GLN A 3 0.98 -11.89 -12.68
N GLN A 4 1.50 -12.36 -11.54
CA GLN A 4 0.79 -12.29 -10.25
C GLN A 4 0.78 -10.88 -9.65
N LYS A 5 1.82 -10.06 -9.88
CA LYS A 5 1.88 -8.68 -9.37
C LYS A 5 0.86 -7.76 -10.06
N ALA A 6 0.63 -7.95 -11.37
CA ALA A 6 -0.30 -7.13 -12.13
C ALA A 6 -1.77 -7.43 -11.78
N GLN A 7 -2.12 -8.70 -11.58
CA GLN A 7 -3.48 -9.08 -11.17
C GLN A 7 -3.79 -8.63 -9.75
N PHE A 8 -2.83 -8.71 -8.82
CA PHE A 8 -2.97 -8.12 -7.50
C PHE A 8 -3.14 -6.61 -7.57
N GLN A 9 -2.35 -5.90 -8.40
CA GLN A 9 -2.46 -4.46 -8.54
C GLN A 9 -3.79 -3.98 -9.12
N SER A 10 -4.42 -4.71 -10.06
CA SER A 10 -5.74 -4.32 -10.58
C SER A 10 -6.86 -4.57 -9.59
N GLN A 11 -6.84 -5.70 -8.89
CA GLN A 11 -7.84 -5.98 -7.85
C GLN A 11 -7.65 -5.08 -6.62
N HIS A 12 -6.39 -4.79 -6.25
CA HIS A 12 -6.09 -3.75 -5.28
C HIS A 12 -6.56 -2.39 -5.80
N GLN A 13 -6.23 -1.94 -7.00
CA GLN A 13 -6.69 -0.63 -7.49
C GLN A 13 -8.20 -0.49 -7.49
N ALA A 14 -8.96 -1.54 -7.84
CA ALA A 14 -10.41 -1.51 -7.78
C ALA A 14 -10.94 -1.43 -6.33
N ALA A 15 -10.29 -2.11 -5.39
CA ALA A 15 -10.60 -1.99 -3.96
C ALA A 15 -10.23 -0.58 -3.44
N ILE A 16 -9.03 -0.10 -3.73
CA ILE A 16 -8.48 1.20 -3.34
C ILE A 16 -9.28 2.37 -3.98
N ALA A 17 -9.87 2.16 -5.15
CA ALA A 17 -10.80 3.11 -5.77
C ALA A 17 -12.11 3.25 -4.97
N LYS A 18 -12.55 2.18 -4.28
CA LYS A 18 -13.67 2.23 -3.32
C LYS A 18 -13.24 2.79 -1.96
N LEU A 19 -11.94 2.76 -1.64
CA LEU A 19 -11.41 3.34 -0.41
C LEU A 19 -11.35 4.87 -0.44
N SER A 20 -11.27 5.42 0.76
CA SER A 20 -11.06 6.85 1.02
C SER A 20 -9.83 7.41 0.29
N PRO A 21 -9.82 8.69 -0.13
CA PRO A 21 -8.68 9.30 -0.83
C PRO A 21 -7.37 9.23 -0.03
N ALA A 22 -7.44 9.18 1.30
CA ALA A 22 -6.29 8.94 2.18
C ALA A 22 -5.70 7.53 2.01
N ALA A 23 -6.55 6.50 1.95
CA ALA A 23 -6.13 5.11 1.72
C ALA A 23 -5.48 4.93 0.34
N ARG A 24 -6.03 5.62 -0.67
CA ARG A 24 -5.52 5.64 -2.04
C ARG A 24 -4.11 6.21 -2.13
N LYS A 25 -3.85 7.33 -1.45
CA LYS A 25 -2.51 7.92 -1.35
C LYS A 25 -1.55 6.99 -0.62
N ALA A 26 -1.99 6.43 0.51
CA ALA A 26 -1.17 5.55 1.31
C ALA A 26 -0.69 4.32 0.53
N ASP A 27 -1.59 3.67 -0.22
CA ASP A 27 -1.24 2.50 -1.03
C ASP A 27 -0.23 2.85 -2.13
N ALA A 28 -0.43 4.00 -2.81
CA ALA A 28 0.53 4.49 -3.79
C ALA A 28 1.91 4.75 -3.17
N GLU A 29 1.98 5.29 -1.94
CA GLU A 29 3.22 5.47 -1.20
C GLU A 29 3.84 4.13 -0.77
N LEU A 30 3.04 3.17 -0.29
CA LEU A 30 3.50 1.82 0.05
C LEU A 30 4.09 1.12 -1.18
N LEU A 31 3.43 1.24 -2.35
CA LEU A 31 3.89 0.68 -3.60
C LEU A 31 5.18 1.34 -4.09
N ALA A 32 5.28 2.67 -3.97
CA ALA A 32 6.48 3.43 -4.31
C ALA A 32 7.66 3.03 -3.43
N VAL A 33 7.44 2.90 -2.11
CA VAL A 33 8.45 2.44 -1.14
C VAL A 33 8.85 0.99 -1.42
N ALA A 34 7.89 0.10 -1.67
CA ALA A 34 8.13 -1.32 -1.93
C ALA A 34 8.93 -1.56 -3.23
N ASN A 35 8.73 -0.73 -4.26
CA ASN A 35 9.46 -0.82 -5.52
C ASN A 35 10.72 0.06 -5.56
N ASN A 36 11.06 0.76 -4.48
CA ASN A 36 12.23 1.63 -4.46
C ASN A 36 13.52 0.78 -4.31
N PRO A 37 14.34 0.66 -5.36
CA PRO A 37 15.54 -0.17 -5.32
C PRO A 37 16.65 0.46 -4.46
N SER A 38 16.56 1.77 -4.20
CA SER A 38 17.52 2.52 -3.38
C SER A 38 17.31 2.34 -1.88
N LEU A 39 16.19 1.73 -1.45
CA LEU A 39 15.91 1.49 -0.03
C LEU A 39 16.32 0.09 0.38
N THR A 40 17.04 -0.01 1.49
CA THR A 40 17.32 -1.29 2.14
C THR A 40 16.03 -1.94 2.64
N GLN A 41 16.05 -3.26 2.87
CA GLN A 41 14.90 -3.99 3.42
C GLN A 41 14.38 -3.37 4.73
N ILE A 42 15.30 -2.89 5.57
CA ILE A 42 15.00 -2.26 6.86
C ILE A 42 14.33 -0.89 6.64
N GLU A 43 14.91 -0.04 5.80
CA GLU A 43 14.33 1.28 5.50
C GLU A 43 12.97 1.16 4.82
N ARG A 44 12.79 0.18 3.92
CA ARG A 44 11.49 -0.15 3.34
C ARG A 44 10.50 -0.45 4.45
N THR A 45 10.81 -1.40 5.34
CA THR A 45 9.92 -1.77 6.44
C THR A 45 9.59 -0.59 7.35
N GLN A 46 10.58 0.25 7.69
CA GLN A 46 10.36 1.44 8.52
C GLN A 46 9.47 2.47 7.84
N LYS A 47 9.68 2.75 6.55
CA LYS A 47 8.83 3.68 5.79
C LYS A 47 7.42 3.14 5.62
N LEU A 48 7.27 1.86 5.32
CA LEU A 48 5.95 1.21 5.25
C LEU A 48 5.24 1.33 6.60
N LYS A 49 5.93 1.04 7.71
CA LYS A 49 5.37 1.19 9.06
C LYS A 49 4.99 2.65 9.33
N ALA A 50 5.83 3.61 8.99
CA ALA A 50 5.55 5.05 9.21
C ALA A 50 4.34 5.53 8.41
N ILE A 51 4.17 5.04 7.17
CA ILE A 51 2.97 5.27 6.38
C ILE A 51 1.76 4.69 7.12
N PHE A 52 1.79 3.40 7.51
CA PHE A 52 0.69 2.77 8.27
C PHE A 52 0.37 3.47 9.59
N ASP A 53 1.39 3.94 10.32
CA ASP A 53 1.26 4.66 11.61
C ASP A 53 0.66 6.06 11.42
N SER A 54 0.96 6.71 10.30
CA SER A 54 0.37 8.00 9.93
C SER A 54 -1.06 7.89 9.40
N LEU A 55 -1.54 6.67 9.10
CA LEU A 55 -2.90 6.49 8.60
C LEU A 55 -3.89 6.42 9.76
N PRO A 56 -5.07 7.03 9.59
CA PRO A 56 -6.14 6.86 10.55
C PRO A 56 -6.53 5.38 10.66
N PRO A 57 -6.91 4.91 11.86
CA PRO A 57 -7.25 3.50 12.08
C PRO A 57 -8.39 3.02 11.17
N SER A 58 -9.30 3.91 10.74
CA SER A 58 -10.33 3.59 9.75
C SER A 58 -9.74 3.21 8.39
N VAL A 59 -8.68 3.91 7.95
CA VAL A 59 -7.97 3.64 6.69
C VAL A 59 -7.09 2.40 6.81
N VAL A 60 -6.43 2.19 7.97
CA VAL A 60 -5.68 0.96 8.23
C VAL A 60 -6.60 -0.26 8.22
N LYS A 61 -7.80 -0.15 8.81
CA LYS A 61 -8.82 -1.20 8.74
C LYS A 61 -9.24 -1.49 7.30
N GLU A 62 -9.52 -0.44 6.52
CA GLU A 62 -9.87 -0.57 5.10
C GLU A 62 -8.76 -1.28 4.29
N LEU A 63 -7.49 -0.98 4.57
CA LEU A 63 -6.35 -1.63 3.91
C LEU A 63 -6.09 -3.06 4.42
N GLN A 64 -6.30 -3.33 5.71
CA GLN A 64 -6.10 -4.66 6.32
C GLN A 64 -7.21 -5.65 5.99
N GLN A 65 -8.46 -5.18 5.91
CA GLN A 65 -9.58 -6.06 5.63
C GLN A 65 -9.56 -6.54 4.17
N GLY A 66 -8.96 -5.77 3.25
CA GLY A 66 -9.11 -6.03 1.82
C GLY A 66 -10.59 -6.09 1.42
N PRO A 67 -10.91 -6.25 0.13
CA PRO A 67 -12.23 -6.69 -0.27
C PRO A 67 -12.52 -8.13 0.20
#